data_AF-A0A8C9HLJ7-F1
#
_entry.id   AF-A0A8C9HLJ7-F1
#
_cell.length_a   1.000
_cell.length_b   1.000
_cell.length_c   1.000
_cell.angle_alpha   90.00
_cell.angle_beta   90.00
_cell.angle_gamma   90.00
#
_symmetry.space_group_name_H-M   'P 1'
#
loop_
_entity.id
_entity.type
_entity.pdbx_description
1 polymer ?
#
loop_
_entity_poly.entity_id
_entity_poly.type
_entity_poly.pdbx_seq_one_letter_code
_entity_poly.pdbx_strand_id
1 'polypeptide(L)'
;MLQDPDSHQPLNSLVKVILDKYYFLCGQPLHFIPRKQLCDGELDCPLGEDEEHCVKSFPEGPAVAVRLSKDRSTLQVLDPATGNWFSACFDNFTEALAETACRQMGYSSKPTFRAVEIGPDQDLDVVEITENSQELHVRNSSGPCLSGSLVSLHCLACGESLKTPRVVGGEEASVDSWPWQVSIQYNKQHVCGGSILDPHWVLTAAHCFRKHTDVFNWKVRAGSDKLGSFPSLAVAKIIIIEFNPMYPKDNDIALMKLQLPLAFSGTVRPICLPFFDEELTPATPLWVIGWGFTKQNGGKMSDILLQASVQVIDSTRCNADDAYQGEVTEKMVCAGIPEGGVDTCQGDSGGPLMYQSDQWQVVGIVSWGYGCGGPSTPGVYTKVSAYLNWIYNVRKAEL
;
A
#
# COMPACT_ATOMS: atom_id res chain seq x y z
N MET A 1 -19.06 -57.87 -10.47
CA MET A 1 -19.36 -57.76 -9.03
C MET A 1 -18.12 -58.16 -8.28
N LEU A 2 -17.41 -57.19 -7.71
CA LEU A 2 -16.97 -57.15 -6.31
C LEU A 2 -15.97 -55.98 -6.20
N GLN A 3 -16.36 -55.06 -5.33
CA GLN A 3 -15.71 -53.79 -5.04
C GLN A 3 -14.38 -53.99 -4.29
N ASP A 4 -13.47 -53.08 -4.60
CA ASP A 4 -12.21 -52.82 -3.91
C ASP A 4 -12.51 -52.22 -2.50
N PRO A 5 -11.99 -52.78 -1.40
CA PRO A 5 -12.18 -52.22 -0.07
C PRO A 5 -10.90 -51.56 0.41
N ASP A 6 -10.66 -50.30 0.03
CA ASP A 6 -9.77 -49.43 0.80
C ASP A 6 -10.11 -47.95 0.61
N SER A 7 -11.14 -47.51 1.32
CA SER A 7 -11.48 -46.08 1.48
C SER A 7 -11.71 -45.75 2.95
N HIS A 8 -10.71 -45.98 3.79
CA HIS A 8 -10.67 -45.41 5.13
C HIS A 8 -9.74 -44.21 5.16
N GLN A 9 -10.26 -43.03 4.80
CA GLN A 9 -9.73 -41.79 5.35
C GLN A 9 -9.87 -41.88 6.88
N PRO A 10 -8.79 -41.71 7.66
CA PRO A 10 -8.85 -41.89 9.10
C PRO A 10 -9.81 -40.86 9.70
N LEU A 11 -10.81 -41.32 10.45
CA LEU A 11 -11.81 -40.51 11.17
C LEU A 11 -11.18 -39.31 11.93
N ASN A 12 -9.93 -39.48 12.37
CA ASN A 12 -9.11 -38.48 13.06
C ASN A 12 -8.77 -37.24 12.19
N SER A 13 -8.59 -37.40 10.88
CA SER A 13 -8.37 -36.26 9.97
C SER A 13 -9.67 -35.49 9.72
N LEU A 14 -10.82 -36.18 9.66
CA LEU A 14 -12.11 -35.55 9.44
C LEU A 14 -12.54 -34.72 10.66
N VAL A 15 -12.35 -35.25 11.87
CA VAL A 15 -12.62 -34.52 13.13
C VAL A 15 -11.76 -33.27 13.23
N LYS A 16 -10.46 -33.37 12.94
CA LYS A 16 -9.56 -32.19 12.91
C LYS A 16 -10.02 -31.15 11.89
N VAL A 17 -10.38 -31.57 10.68
CA VAL A 17 -10.89 -30.66 9.63
C VAL A 17 -12.18 -29.98 10.06
N ILE A 18 -13.08 -30.67 10.76
CA ILE A 18 -14.32 -30.10 11.28
C ILE A 18 -14.00 -29.10 12.42
N LEU A 19 -13.14 -29.47 13.35
CA LEU A 19 -12.73 -28.60 14.46
C LEU A 19 -12.08 -27.30 13.93
N ASP A 20 -11.09 -27.39 13.05
CA ASP A 20 -10.40 -26.22 12.48
C ASP A 20 -11.32 -25.33 11.63
N LYS A 21 -12.41 -25.91 11.09
CA LYS A 21 -13.39 -25.19 10.29
C LYS A 21 -14.40 -24.40 11.13
N TYR A 22 -14.83 -24.93 12.27
CA TYR A 22 -15.92 -24.35 13.06
C TYR A 22 -15.49 -23.76 14.40
N TYR A 23 -14.32 -24.13 14.92
CA TYR A 23 -13.82 -23.71 16.22
C TYR A 23 -12.41 -23.12 16.14
N PHE A 24 -12.13 -22.19 17.05
CA PHE A 24 -10.79 -21.69 17.38
C PHE A 24 -10.35 -22.31 18.71
N LEU A 25 -9.06 -22.62 18.84
CA LEU A 25 -8.48 -23.26 20.01
C LEU A 25 -7.66 -22.24 20.80
N CYS A 26 -8.17 -21.80 21.95
CA CYS A 26 -7.42 -21.02 22.93
C CYS A 26 -6.28 -21.85 23.51
N GLY A 27 -5.13 -21.23 23.80
CA GLY A 27 -3.91 -21.93 24.17
C GLY A 27 -3.84 -22.32 25.64
N GLN A 28 -4.34 -21.47 26.56
CA GLN A 28 -4.13 -21.65 28.00
C GLN A 28 -5.27 -21.10 28.90
N PRO A 29 -6.09 -21.98 29.55
CA PRO A 29 -6.26 -23.40 29.29
C PRO A 29 -6.80 -23.68 27.87
N LEU A 30 -6.56 -24.89 27.38
CA LEU A 30 -7.12 -25.35 26.11
C LEU A 30 -8.65 -25.27 26.15
N HIS A 31 -9.21 -24.37 25.35
CA HIS A 31 -10.64 -24.10 25.28
C HIS A 31 -11.03 -23.87 23.82
N PHE A 32 -12.18 -24.42 23.41
CA PHE A 32 -12.69 -24.23 22.05
C PHE A 32 -13.79 -23.18 22.06
N ILE A 33 -13.63 -22.14 21.25
CA ILE A 33 -14.66 -21.16 20.98
C ILE A 33 -15.15 -21.31 19.53
N PRO A 34 -16.46 -21.18 19.25
CA PRO A 34 -16.97 -21.01 17.89
C PRO A 34 -16.17 -19.94 17.11
N ARG A 35 -15.82 -20.18 15.83
CA ARG A 35 -15.07 -19.18 15.03
C ARG A 35 -15.79 -17.83 14.81
N LYS A 36 -17.09 -17.77 15.08
CA LYS A 36 -17.87 -16.51 15.08
C LYS A 36 -17.49 -15.56 16.23
N GLN A 37 -16.83 -16.09 17.25
CA GLN A 37 -16.30 -15.38 18.43
C GLN A 37 -14.84 -14.98 18.25
N LEU A 38 -14.25 -15.24 17.09
CA LEU A 38 -12.89 -14.80 16.79
C LEU A 38 -12.96 -13.40 16.18
N CYS A 39 -12.24 -12.44 16.75
CA CYS A 39 -12.23 -11.05 16.29
C CYS A 39 -13.59 -10.36 16.39
N ASP A 40 -14.35 -10.65 17.46
CA ASP A 40 -15.66 -10.02 17.72
C ASP A 40 -15.59 -8.88 18.75
N GLY A 41 -14.40 -8.66 19.33
CA GLY A 41 -14.14 -7.61 20.33
C GLY A 41 -14.49 -8.01 21.77
N GLU A 42 -14.94 -9.24 22.00
CA GLU A 42 -15.09 -9.82 23.33
C GLU A 42 -13.90 -10.73 23.65
N LEU A 43 -13.52 -10.82 24.93
CA LEU A 43 -12.45 -11.73 25.36
C LEU A 43 -13.07 -13.08 25.72
N ASP A 44 -13.25 -13.95 24.72
CA ASP A 44 -13.77 -15.30 24.90
C ASP A 44 -12.65 -16.30 25.28
N CYS A 45 -11.42 -16.08 24.81
CA CYS A 45 -10.28 -16.81 25.32
C CYS A 45 -9.75 -16.21 26.64
N PRO A 46 -9.31 -17.05 27.61
CA PRO A 46 -8.86 -16.59 28.93
C PRO A 46 -7.71 -15.58 28.94
N LEU A 47 -6.85 -15.58 27.91
CA LEU A 47 -5.76 -14.60 27.75
C LEU A 47 -5.98 -13.66 26.56
N GLY A 48 -7.16 -13.67 25.94
CA GLY A 48 -7.48 -12.82 24.79
C GLY A 48 -6.80 -13.23 23.49
N GLU A 49 -6.38 -14.50 23.36
CA GLU A 49 -5.71 -15.00 22.15
C GLU A 49 -6.57 -14.89 20.88
N ASP A 50 -7.89 -14.89 21.06
CA ASP A 50 -8.92 -14.68 20.05
C ASP A 50 -8.92 -13.27 19.45
N GLU A 51 -8.50 -12.27 20.21
CA GLU A 51 -8.50 -10.86 19.78
C GLU A 51 -7.09 -10.34 19.42
N GLU A 52 -6.04 -11.11 19.71
CA GLU A 52 -4.65 -10.68 19.53
C GLU A 52 -4.28 -10.48 18.04
N HIS A 53 -4.76 -11.37 17.19
CA HIS A 53 -4.39 -11.51 15.77
C HIS A 53 -5.56 -11.15 14.83
N CYS A 54 -6.21 -10.06 15.17
CA CYS A 54 -7.28 -9.47 14.38
C CYS A 54 -6.78 -8.25 13.59
N VAL A 55 -7.54 -7.86 12.57
CA VAL A 55 -7.35 -6.58 11.89
C VAL A 55 -7.48 -5.46 12.92
N LYS A 56 -6.47 -4.59 12.99
CA LYS A 56 -6.42 -3.48 13.96
C LYS A 56 -6.73 -2.17 13.28
N SER A 57 -7.46 -1.30 13.96
CA SER A 57 -7.64 0.09 13.53
C SER A 57 -6.53 0.96 14.10
N PHE A 58 -5.95 1.82 13.28
CA PHE A 58 -4.98 2.85 13.67
C PHE A 58 -5.50 4.17 13.11
N PRO A 59 -6.08 5.06 13.94
CA PRO A 59 -6.69 6.29 13.45
C PRO A 59 -5.64 7.23 12.85
N GLU A 60 -6.10 8.20 12.06
CA GLU A 60 -5.24 9.21 11.46
C GLU A 60 -4.50 10.00 12.56
N GLY A 61 -3.17 10.00 12.48
CA GLY A 61 -2.29 10.65 13.45
C GLY A 61 -1.87 12.06 13.03
N PRO A 62 -1.06 12.75 13.84
CA PRO A 62 -0.52 14.06 13.47
C PRO A 62 0.37 13.97 12.23
N ALA A 63 0.59 15.12 11.59
CA ALA A 63 1.55 15.22 10.49
C ALA A 63 2.95 14.80 10.96
N VAL A 64 3.65 14.00 10.14
CA VAL A 64 5.04 13.65 10.40
C VAL A 64 5.90 14.87 10.09
N ALA A 65 6.76 15.29 11.01
CA ALA A 65 7.55 16.53 10.89
C ALA A 65 8.68 16.49 9.84
N VAL A 66 8.75 15.44 9.03
CA VAL A 66 9.72 15.27 7.95
C VAL A 66 9.03 14.75 6.71
N ARG A 67 9.46 15.25 5.55
CA ARG A 67 8.97 14.77 4.25
C ARG A 67 10.03 14.90 3.16
N LEU A 68 9.77 14.27 2.03
CA LEU A 68 10.55 14.42 0.81
C LEU A 68 9.70 15.19 -0.22
N SER A 69 10.31 16.17 -0.86
CA SER A 69 9.73 16.88 -2.00
C SER A 69 10.11 16.20 -3.32
N LYS A 70 9.20 16.27 -4.30
CA LYS A 70 9.48 15.78 -5.66
C LYS A 70 10.66 16.48 -6.32
N ASP A 71 11.00 17.71 -5.91
CA ASP A 71 12.20 18.37 -6.40
C ASP A 71 13.43 17.64 -5.87
N ARG A 72 13.97 16.72 -6.69
CA ARG A 72 15.22 15.98 -6.46
C ARG A 72 15.23 15.17 -5.14
N SER A 73 14.07 14.75 -4.64
CA SER A 73 13.93 14.04 -3.36
C SER A 73 14.50 14.83 -2.18
N THR A 74 14.26 16.15 -2.17
CA THR A 74 14.83 17.05 -1.17
C THR A 74 14.15 16.85 0.19
N LEU A 75 14.96 16.68 1.25
CA LEU A 75 14.47 16.56 2.62
C LEU A 75 13.92 17.91 3.11
N GLN A 76 12.69 17.91 3.59
CA GLN A 76 12.05 19.04 4.25
C GLN A 76 11.66 18.69 5.68
N VAL A 77 11.82 19.66 6.59
CA VAL A 77 11.50 19.53 8.02
C VAL A 77 10.47 20.60 8.38
N LEU A 78 9.45 20.21 9.13
CA LEU A 78 8.42 21.11 9.63
C LEU A 78 8.95 21.85 10.85
N ASP A 79 8.84 23.18 10.84
CA ASP A 79 8.98 23.98 12.05
C ASP A 79 7.62 24.07 12.77
N PRO A 80 7.46 23.48 13.96
CA PRO A 80 6.20 23.54 14.69
C PRO A 80 5.85 24.94 15.20
N ALA A 81 6.82 25.87 15.30
CA ALA A 81 6.57 27.23 15.78
C ALA A 81 5.89 28.10 14.71
N THR A 82 6.31 27.96 13.45
CA THR A 82 5.76 28.72 12.31
C THR A 82 4.73 27.95 11.49
N GLY A 83 4.76 26.62 11.55
CA GLY A 83 3.96 25.75 10.67
C GLY A 83 4.52 25.63 9.24
N ASN A 84 5.70 26.21 8.98
CA ASN A 84 6.33 26.21 7.66
C ASN A 84 7.27 25.02 7.47
N TRP A 85 7.41 24.61 6.22
CA TRP A 85 8.34 23.56 5.80
C TRP A 85 9.63 24.18 5.27
N PHE A 86 10.76 23.73 5.80
CA PHE A 86 12.09 24.21 5.42
C PHE A 86 12.89 23.10 4.75
N SER A 87 13.66 23.44 3.72
CA SER A 87 14.56 22.49 3.07
C SER A 87 15.84 22.33 3.88
N ALA A 88 16.29 21.08 4.03
CA ALA A 88 17.46 20.76 4.83
C ALA A 88 18.77 21.14 4.11
N CYS A 89 19.59 21.92 4.81
CA CYS A 89 20.92 22.27 4.35
C CYS A 89 21.86 21.06 4.31
N PHE A 90 22.69 20.96 3.26
CA PHE A 90 23.67 19.87 3.16
C PHE A 90 24.88 20.07 4.09
N ASP A 91 25.18 21.30 4.49
CA ASP A 91 26.31 21.61 5.36
C ASP A 91 26.18 20.90 6.70
N ASN A 92 27.23 20.19 7.10
CA ASN A 92 27.26 19.37 8.33
C ASN A 92 26.16 18.28 8.41
N PHE A 93 25.50 17.94 7.29
CA PHE A 93 24.54 16.85 7.27
C PHE A 93 25.26 15.49 7.39
N THR A 94 24.75 14.61 8.25
CA THR A 94 25.42 13.35 8.61
C THR A 94 24.54 12.14 8.35
N GLU A 95 25.15 10.95 8.33
CA GLU A 95 24.44 9.67 8.23
C GLU A 95 23.42 9.49 9.37
N ALA A 96 23.73 9.94 10.59
CA ALA A 96 22.81 9.90 11.72
C ALA A 96 21.55 10.76 11.49
N LEU A 97 21.68 11.94 10.88
CA LEU A 97 20.54 12.78 10.53
C LEU A 97 19.67 12.13 9.44
N ALA A 98 20.30 11.50 8.44
CA ALA A 98 19.59 10.72 7.42
C ALA A 98 18.82 9.54 8.03
N GLU A 99 19.45 8.79 8.95
CA GLU A 99 18.81 7.67 9.64
C GLU A 99 17.62 8.13 10.47
N THR A 100 17.75 9.24 11.20
CA THR A 100 16.65 9.83 11.97
C THR A 100 15.49 10.25 11.06
N ALA A 101 15.76 10.97 9.96
CA ALA A 101 14.73 11.36 8.99
C ALA A 101 13.95 10.15 8.46
N CYS A 102 14.67 9.11 8.05
CA CYS A 102 14.07 7.90 7.51
C CYS A 102 13.29 7.10 8.56
N ARG A 103 13.79 7.00 9.80
CA ARG A 103 13.07 6.38 10.92
C ARG A 103 11.79 7.14 11.26
N GLN A 104 11.81 8.48 11.23
CA GLN A 104 10.59 9.28 11.43
C GLN A 104 9.52 9.02 10.35
N MET A 105 9.92 8.68 9.12
CA MET A 105 9.02 8.23 8.05
C MET A 105 8.72 6.72 8.08
N GLY A 106 9.18 5.98 9.09
CA GLY A 106 8.90 4.55 9.25
C GLY A 106 9.78 3.61 8.43
N TYR A 107 10.93 4.07 7.92
CA TYR A 107 11.90 3.23 7.23
C TYR A 107 12.97 2.69 8.20
N SER A 108 13.29 1.40 8.09
CA SER A 108 14.38 0.73 8.81
C SER A 108 15.61 0.44 7.95
N SER A 109 15.55 0.79 6.66
CA SER A 109 16.63 0.55 5.71
C SER A 109 17.74 1.58 5.86
N LYS A 110 18.96 1.21 5.45
CA LYS A 110 20.09 2.12 5.43
C LYS A 110 19.86 3.23 4.38
N PRO A 111 19.81 4.51 4.77
CA PRO A 111 19.55 5.59 3.84
C PRO A 111 20.77 5.92 2.98
N THR A 112 20.52 6.55 1.84
CA THR A 112 21.53 7.19 1.01
C THR A 112 21.17 8.66 0.80
N PHE A 113 22.16 9.55 0.82
CA PHE A 113 21.93 10.98 0.63
C PHE A 113 23.06 11.62 -0.19
N ARG A 114 22.76 12.73 -0.86
CA ARG A 114 23.71 13.49 -1.67
C ARG A 114 23.39 14.99 -1.69
N ALA A 115 24.38 15.79 -2.03
CA ALA A 115 24.23 17.22 -2.26
C ALA A 115 23.51 17.49 -3.59
N VAL A 116 22.58 18.44 -3.60
CA VAL A 116 21.96 18.99 -4.82
C VAL A 116 22.01 20.51 -4.79
N GLU A 117 22.53 21.14 -5.85
CA GLU A 117 22.75 22.59 -5.90
C GLU A 117 21.45 23.39 -5.94
N ILE A 118 21.38 24.50 -5.21
CA ILE A 118 20.24 25.43 -5.28
C ILE A 118 20.32 26.21 -6.60
N GLY A 119 19.25 26.17 -7.39
CA GLY A 119 19.20 26.91 -8.65
C GLY A 119 19.16 28.43 -8.42
N PRO A 120 19.67 29.25 -9.37
CA PRO A 120 19.74 30.71 -9.21
C PRO A 120 18.37 31.40 -9.06
N ASP A 121 17.29 30.76 -9.52
CA ASP A 121 15.91 31.26 -9.46
C ASP A 121 15.04 30.53 -8.40
N GLN A 122 15.64 29.68 -7.57
CA GLN A 122 14.92 28.96 -6.51
C GLN A 122 14.89 29.78 -5.22
N ASP A 123 13.74 30.39 -4.93
CA ASP A 123 13.46 30.98 -3.61
C ASP A 123 13.04 29.87 -2.64
N LEU A 124 14.04 29.29 -1.96
CA LEU A 124 13.84 28.20 -1.01
C LEU A 124 14.24 28.66 0.40
N ASP A 125 13.35 28.39 1.36
CA ASP A 125 13.67 28.54 2.76
C ASP A 125 14.55 27.37 3.22
N VAL A 126 15.85 27.65 3.39
CA VAL A 126 16.87 26.65 3.74
C VAL A 126 17.33 26.83 5.17
N VAL A 127 17.44 25.72 5.91
CA VAL A 127 17.84 25.73 7.33
C VAL A 127 18.81 24.61 7.66
N GLU A 128 19.66 24.85 8.65
CA GLU A 128 20.34 23.75 9.34
C GLU A 128 19.31 22.97 10.15
N ILE A 129 19.57 21.66 10.29
CA ILE A 129 18.71 20.77 11.08
C ILE A 129 19.53 20.13 12.19
N THR A 130 18.83 19.77 13.26
CA THR A 130 19.41 19.07 14.41
C THR A 130 18.51 17.92 14.81
N GLU A 131 19.10 16.88 15.40
CA GLU A 131 18.35 15.80 16.02
C GLU A 131 18.23 16.03 17.52
N ASN A 132 17.02 15.86 18.04
CA ASN A 132 16.75 15.76 19.47
C ASN A 132 15.70 14.69 19.71
N SER A 133 15.97 13.76 20.63
CA SER A 133 15.00 12.76 21.07
C SER A 133 14.44 11.91 19.91
N GLN A 134 15.31 11.54 18.96
CA GLN A 134 15.00 10.79 17.74
C GLN A 134 14.09 11.53 16.75
N GLU A 135 14.01 12.84 16.85
CA GLU A 135 13.25 13.69 15.94
C GLU A 135 14.12 14.80 15.36
N LEU A 136 13.93 15.09 14.07
CA LEU A 136 14.56 16.23 13.42
C LEU A 136 13.81 17.51 13.71
N HIS A 137 14.59 18.56 14.00
CA HIS A 137 14.11 19.90 14.26
C HIS A 137 14.90 20.91 13.43
N VAL A 138 14.22 21.99 13.05
CA VAL A 138 14.83 23.16 12.45
C VAL A 138 15.70 23.88 13.49
N ARG A 139 16.92 24.25 13.09
CA ARG A 139 17.80 25.11 13.89
C ARG A 139 17.63 26.54 13.39
N ASN A 140 17.41 27.50 14.29
CA ASN A 140 17.23 28.94 13.98
C ASN A 140 18.52 29.62 13.48
N SER A 141 19.07 29.14 12.38
CA SER A 141 20.03 29.83 11.53
C SER A 141 19.35 30.13 10.21
N SER A 142 18.66 31.26 10.13
CA SER A 142 18.15 31.78 8.87
C SER A 142 19.33 32.31 8.05
N GLY A 143 19.88 31.45 7.19
CA GLY A 143 20.96 31.82 6.29
C GLY A 143 21.11 30.79 5.17
N PRO A 144 21.52 31.20 3.96
CA PRO A 144 21.76 30.26 2.88
C PRO A 144 22.88 29.29 3.28
N CYS A 145 22.78 28.02 2.84
CA CYS A 145 23.88 27.07 2.96
C CYS A 145 25.17 27.67 2.39
N LEU A 146 26.28 27.53 3.11
CA LEU A 146 27.60 27.95 2.63
C LEU A 146 27.98 27.19 1.35
N SER A 147 27.59 25.92 1.25
CA SER A 147 27.79 25.11 0.02
C SER A 147 26.81 25.44 -1.11
N GLY A 148 25.75 26.22 -0.86
CA GLY A 148 24.66 26.40 -1.82
C GLY A 148 23.95 25.08 -2.20
N SER A 149 23.99 24.07 -1.34
CA SER A 149 23.46 22.73 -1.62
C SER A 149 22.45 22.24 -0.57
N LEU A 150 21.43 21.53 -1.04
CA LEU A 150 20.40 20.88 -0.23
C LEU A 150 20.66 19.37 -0.10
N VAL A 151 19.97 18.75 0.84
CA VAL A 151 19.99 17.30 1.05
C VAL A 151 18.96 16.62 0.17
N SER A 152 19.42 15.84 -0.81
CA SER A 152 18.62 14.82 -1.49
C SER A 152 18.74 13.51 -0.69
N LEU A 153 17.62 12.96 -0.23
CA LEU A 153 17.56 11.79 0.64
C LEU A 153 16.73 10.66 0.02
N HIS A 154 17.24 9.43 0.10
CA HIS A 154 16.52 8.21 -0.24
C HIS A 154 16.60 7.22 0.92
N CYS A 155 15.45 6.86 1.49
CA CYS A 155 15.36 5.94 2.61
C CYS A 155 15.36 4.46 2.21
N LEU A 156 15.02 4.18 0.95
CA LEU A 156 14.95 2.84 0.37
C LEU A 156 15.10 2.96 -1.15
N ALA A 157 15.81 2.03 -1.78
CA ALA A 157 15.78 1.89 -3.24
C ALA A 157 14.42 1.28 -3.65
N CYS A 158 13.60 2.06 -4.36
CA CYS A 158 12.24 1.69 -4.74
C CYS A 158 11.94 2.14 -6.17
N GLY A 159 10.82 1.64 -6.73
CA GLY A 159 10.29 2.12 -8.00
C GLY A 159 11.16 1.79 -9.22
N GLU A 160 12.11 0.84 -9.07
CA GLU A 160 12.96 0.36 -10.15
C GLU A 160 12.33 -0.85 -10.83
N SER A 161 12.10 -0.75 -12.14
CA SER A 161 11.68 -1.86 -12.99
C SER A 161 12.76 -2.21 -14.01
N LEU A 162 13.00 -3.50 -14.23
CA LEU A 162 14.00 -3.99 -15.19
C LEU A 162 13.54 -3.87 -16.65
N LYS A 163 12.24 -3.61 -16.87
CA LYS A 163 11.64 -3.53 -18.20
C LYS A 163 10.68 -2.33 -18.26
N THR A 164 10.77 -1.54 -19.31
CA THR A 164 9.78 -0.50 -19.58
C THR A 164 8.52 -1.14 -20.19
N PRO A 165 7.32 -0.90 -19.66
CA PRO A 165 6.08 -1.34 -20.29
C PRO A 165 5.87 -0.53 -21.58
N ARG A 166 5.56 -1.21 -22.69
CA ARG A 166 5.56 -0.60 -24.04
C ARG A 166 4.18 -0.39 -24.66
N VAL A 167 3.08 -0.88 -24.08
CA VAL A 167 1.82 -1.06 -24.84
C VAL A 167 0.56 -0.79 -24.01
N VAL A 168 -0.49 -0.33 -24.70
CA VAL A 168 -1.82 0.04 -24.22
C VAL A 168 -2.82 -1.09 -24.54
N GLY A 169 -3.49 -1.67 -23.53
CA GLY A 169 -4.74 -2.42 -23.71
C GLY A 169 -4.79 -3.87 -23.19
N GLY A 170 -4.82 -4.07 -21.86
CA GLY A 170 -5.24 -5.33 -21.24
C GLY A 170 -4.37 -6.55 -21.61
N GLU A 171 -3.07 -6.36 -21.75
CA GLU A 171 -2.12 -7.39 -22.17
C GLU A 171 -1.51 -8.13 -20.97
N GLU A 172 -0.88 -9.27 -21.25
CA GLU A 172 -0.13 -10.02 -20.24
C GLU A 172 1.01 -9.16 -19.67
N ALA A 173 1.03 -9.03 -18.34
CA ALA A 173 2.08 -8.38 -17.60
C ALA A 173 3.07 -9.41 -17.09
N SER A 174 4.36 -9.08 -17.18
CA SER A 174 5.41 -9.85 -16.52
C SER A 174 5.70 -9.26 -15.15
N VAL A 175 5.89 -10.13 -14.15
CA VAL A 175 6.30 -9.68 -12.81
C VAL A 175 7.69 -9.03 -12.80
N ASP A 176 8.54 -9.28 -13.80
CA ASP A 176 9.80 -8.55 -13.99
C ASP A 176 9.57 -7.04 -14.23
N SER A 177 8.45 -6.70 -14.87
CA SER A 177 8.06 -5.32 -15.16
C SER A 177 7.39 -4.66 -13.96
N TRP A 178 6.75 -5.46 -13.10
CA TRP A 178 5.93 -5.01 -11.97
C TRP A 178 6.29 -5.75 -10.67
N PRO A 179 7.55 -5.67 -10.21
CA PRO A 179 8.07 -6.53 -9.14
C PRO A 179 7.50 -6.22 -7.74
N TRP A 180 6.71 -5.16 -7.60
CA TRP A 180 5.99 -4.78 -6.38
C TRP A 180 4.59 -5.37 -6.27
N GLN A 181 4.05 -5.95 -7.35
CA GLN A 181 2.71 -6.53 -7.35
C GLN A 181 2.66 -7.77 -6.46
N VAL A 182 1.64 -7.84 -5.60
CA VAL A 182 1.38 -9.03 -4.79
C VAL A 182 -0.06 -9.50 -4.92
N SER A 183 -0.24 -10.81 -4.78
CA SER A 183 -1.55 -11.43 -4.56
C SER A 183 -1.76 -11.62 -3.06
N ILE A 184 -2.77 -10.96 -2.52
CA ILE A 184 -3.25 -11.17 -1.14
C ILE A 184 -4.29 -12.29 -1.18
N GLN A 185 -4.05 -13.32 -0.36
CA GLN A 185 -4.85 -14.54 -0.35
C GLN A 185 -5.45 -14.80 1.02
N TYR A 186 -6.71 -15.22 1.04
CA TYR A 186 -7.37 -15.79 2.22
C TYR A 186 -7.66 -17.27 1.95
N ASN A 187 -7.27 -18.16 2.85
CA ASN A 187 -7.45 -19.61 2.67
C ASN A 187 -6.96 -20.13 1.29
N LYS A 188 -5.81 -19.63 0.83
CA LYS A 188 -5.16 -19.97 -0.47
C LYS A 188 -5.90 -19.48 -1.72
N GLN A 189 -6.96 -18.69 -1.56
CA GLN A 189 -7.68 -18.08 -2.68
C GLN A 189 -7.30 -16.61 -2.79
N HIS A 190 -7.07 -16.14 -4.01
CA HIS A 190 -6.84 -14.74 -4.29
C HIS A 190 -8.08 -13.91 -3.92
N VAL A 191 -7.86 -12.82 -3.19
CA VAL A 191 -8.93 -11.88 -2.79
C VAL A 191 -8.66 -10.49 -3.34
N CYS A 192 -7.43 -9.99 -3.17
CA CYS A 192 -7.04 -8.64 -3.52
C CYS A 192 -5.60 -8.60 -4.07
N GLY A 193 -5.30 -7.52 -4.79
CA GLY A 193 -3.94 -7.08 -5.08
C GLY A 193 -3.31 -6.29 -3.93
N GLY A 194 -2.03 -5.98 -4.06
CA GLY A 194 -1.30 -5.12 -3.14
C GLY A 194 0.04 -4.70 -3.72
N SER A 195 0.72 -3.79 -3.02
CA SER A 195 2.00 -3.21 -3.45
C SER A 195 3.04 -3.33 -2.35
N ILE A 196 4.23 -3.87 -2.68
CA ILE A 196 5.36 -3.92 -1.74
C ILE A 196 5.88 -2.50 -1.51
N LEU A 197 5.89 -2.05 -0.26
CA LEU A 197 6.50 -0.78 0.13
C LEU A 197 7.94 -0.95 0.62
N ASP A 198 8.23 -2.04 1.33
CA ASP A 198 9.55 -2.41 1.83
C ASP A 198 9.59 -3.93 2.15
N PRO A 199 10.66 -4.49 2.75
CA PRO A 199 10.73 -5.92 3.02
C PRO A 199 9.59 -6.49 3.87
N HIS A 200 8.95 -5.70 4.74
CA HIS A 200 7.89 -6.17 5.64
C HIS A 200 6.52 -5.60 5.31
N TRP A 201 6.41 -4.51 4.54
CA TRP A 201 5.16 -3.80 4.38
C TRP A 201 4.56 -3.93 2.98
N VAL A 202 3.27 -4.26 2.95
CA VAL A 202 2.42 -4.25 1.74
C VAL A 202 1.29 -3.23 1.92
N LEU A 203 1.10 -2.37 0.93
CA LEU A 203 -0.01 -1.43 0.80
C LEU A 203 -1.18 -2.08 0.04
N THR A 204 -2.40 -1.92 0.53
CA THR A 204 -3.61 -2.44 -0.11
C THR A 204 -4.86 -1.68 0.38
N ALA A 205 -6.06 -2.14 0.03
CA ALA A 205 -7.33 -1.53 0.41
C ALA A 205 -7.88 -2.11 1.72
N ALA A 206 -8.57 -1.31 2.53
CA ALA A 206 -9.20 -1.75 3.77
C ALA A 206 -10.37 -2.71 3.51
N HIS A 207 -11.12 -2.50 2.42
CA HIS A 207 -12.29 -3.31 2.11
C HIS A 207 -11.97 -4.78 1.84
N CYS A 208 -10.71 -5.11 1.52
CA CYS A 208 -10.22 -6.47 1.38
C CYS A 208 -10.44 -7.31 2.65
N PHE A 209 -10.48 -6.67 3.82
CA PHE A 209 -10.52 -7.35 5.13
C PHE A 209 -11.88 -7.28 5.83
N ARG A 210 -12.91 -6.70 5.19
CA ARG A 210 -14.25 -6.54 5.81
C ARG A 210 -14.94 -7.84 6.16
N LYS A 211 -14.74 -8.89 5.35
CA LYS A 211 -15.39 -10.21 5.54
C LYS A 211 -14.62 -11.13 6.48
N HIS A 212 -13.30 -10.95 6.56
CA HIS A 212 -12.39 -11.86 7.26
C HIS A 212 -11.35 -11.04 8.01
N THR A 213 -11.60 -10.85 9.31
CA THR A 213 -10.76 -10.06 10.22
C THR A 213 -9.65 -10.89 10.87
N ASP A 214 -9.64 -12.21 10.68
CA ASP A 214 -8.67 -13.14 11.26
C ASP A 214 -7.35 -13.17 10.49
N VAL A 215 -6.28 -12.60 11.05
CA VAL A 215 -5.00 -12.38 10.34
C VAL A 215 -4.32 -13.69 9.92
N PHE A 216 -4.44 -14.77 10.69
CA PHE A 216 -3.69 -16.02 10.46
C PHE A 216 -3.92 -16.68 9.10
N ASN A 217 -5.14 -16.55 8.55
CA ASN A 217 -5.52 -17.15 7.28
C ASN A 217 -5.17 -16.29 6.06
N TRP A 218 -4.71 -15.05 6.30
CA TRP A 218 -4.18 -14.18 5.27
C TRP A 218 -2.73 -14.54 4.94
N LYS A 219 -2.42 -14.55 3.65
CA LYS A 219 -1.08 -14.75 3.10
C LYS A 219 -0.82 -13.80 1.96
N VAL A 220 0.45 -13.47 1.74
CA VAL A 220 0.91 -12.66 0.62
C VAL A 220 1.75 -13.52 -0.33
N ARG A 221 1.51 -13.42 -1.63
CA ARG A 221 2.36 -14.01 -2.67
C ARG A 221 2.97 -12.91 -3.53
N ALA A 222 4.28 -12.97 -3.75
CA ALA A 222 5.06 -12.02 -4.54
C ALA A 222 5.96 -12.75 -5.54
N GLY A 223 6.44 -12.05 -6.57
CA GLY A 223 7.47 -12.57 -7.47
C GLY A 223 6.98 -13.51 -8.58
N SER A 224 5.67 -13.50 -8.86
CA SER A 224 5.02 -14.30 -9.89
C SER A 224 4.02 -13.47 -10.67
N ASP A 225 3.92 -13.72 -11.96
CA ASP A 225 2.80 -13.29 -12.80
C ASP A 225 1.64 -14.31 -12.77
N LYS A 226 1.81 -15.48 -12.14
CA LYS A 226 0.78 -16.52 -11.99
C LYS A 226 0.31 -16.69 -10.55
N LEU A 227 -1.00 -16.82 -10.33
CA LEU A 227 -1.60 -16.97 -8.99
C LEU A 227 -1.19 -18.27 -8.27
N GLY A 228 -0.93 -19.35 -9.02
CA GLY A 228 -0.74 -20.70 -8.47
C GLY A 228 0.66 -21.05 -7.94
N SER A 229 1.71 -20.32 -8.31
CA SER A 229 3.02 -20.97 -8.53
C SER A 229 4.12 -20.74 -7.47
N PHE A 230 3.88 -20.09 -6.32
CA PHE A 230 4.96 -19.64 -5.42
C PHE A 230 4.68 -19.76 -3.92
N PRO A 231 5.73 -19.74 -3.07
CA PRO A 231 5.59 -19.72 -1.62
C PRO A 231 4.75 -18.53 -1.15
N SER A 232 3.83 -18.80 -0.24
CA SER A 232 3.01 -17.77 0.39
C SER A 232 3.62 -17.34 1.72
N LEU A 233 3.75 -16.04 1.95
CA LEU A 233 4.30 -15.45 3.16
C LEU A 233 3.19 -15.24 4.19
N ALA A 234 3.50 -15.51 5.46
CA ALA A 234 2.59 -15.27 6.56
C ALA A 234 2.50 -13.77 6.89
N VAL A 235 1.31 -13.35 7.28
CA VAL A 235 1.00 -11.98 7.71
C VAL A 235 1.02 -11.94 9.23
N ALA A 236 1.74 -10.97 9.79
CA ALA A 236 1.80 -10.74 11.23
C ALA A 236 0.70 -9.78 11.70
N LYS A 237 0.43 -8.71 10.94
CA LYS A 237 -0.56 -7.69 11.29
C LYS A 237 -1.24 -7.15 10.03
N ILE A 238 -2.51 -6.76 10.18
CA ILE A 238 -3.27 -6.00 9.19
C ILE A 238 -3.80 -4.77 9.92
N ILE A 239 -3.47 -3.59 9.38
CA ILE A 239 -3.77 -2.30 10.00
C ILE A 239 -4.58 -1.47 9.02
N ILE A 240 -5.76 -1.02 9.45
CA ILE A 240 -6.66 -0.14 8.68
C ILE A 240 -6.83 1.19 9.42
N ILE A 241 -7.29 2.25 8.75
CA ILE A 241 -7.56 3.53 9.43
C ILE A 241 -8.69 3.36 10.44
N GLU A 242 -9.81 2.84 9.96
CA GLU A 242 -11.02 2.64 10.74
C GLU A 242 -11.76 1.40 10.24
N PHE A 243 -12.34 0.64 11.16
CA PHE A 243 -13.26 -0.42 10.78
C PHE A 243 -14.62 0.18 10.46
N ASN A 244 -15.04 0.07 9.20
CA ASN A 244 -16.37 0.50 8.80
C ASN A 244 -17.14 -0.60 8.04
N PRO A 245 -18.16 -1.22 8.67
CA PRO A 245 -18.96 -2.26 8.05
C PRO A 245 -20.01 -1.73 7.07
N MET A 246 -20.30 -0.42 7.08
CA MET A 246 -21.47 0.18 6.43
C MET A 246 -21.14 1.06 5.21
N TYR A 247 -19.89 1.08 4.74
CA TYR A 247 -19.41 1.84 3.58
C TYR A 247 -19.36 3.38 3.76
N PRO A 248 -18.19 3.92 4.11
CA PRO A 248 -17.66 5.09 3.47
C PRO A 248 -16.78 4.59 2.32
N LYS A 249 -16.87 5.32 1.22
CA LYS A 249 -15.96 5.16 0.09
C LYS A 249 -14.55 5.66 0.49
N ASP A 250 -14.47 6.60 1.44
CA ASP A 250 -13.23 7.12 2.02
C ASP A 250 -12.51 6.11 2.91
N ASN A 251 -11.23 6.39 3.17
CA ASN A 251 -10.36 5.65 4.10
C ASN A 251 -10.17 4.17 3.73
N ASP A 252 -10.31 3.86 2.44
CA ASP A 252 -10.11 2.52 1.91
C ASP A 252 -8.62 2.22 1.67
N ILE A 253 -7.88 2.13 2.77
CA ILE A 253 -6.44 1.89 2.80
C ILE A 253 -6.07 0.99 3.98
N ALA A 254 -5.14 0.07 3.73
CA ALA A 254 -4.61 -0.86 4.70
C ALA A 254 -3.12 -1.09 4.50
N LEU A 255 -2.44 -1.39 5.61
CA LEU A 255 -1.08 -1.88 5.64
C LEU A 255 -1.05 -3.30 6.19
N MET A 256 -0.41 -4.20 5.46
CA MET A 256 -0.12 -5.55 5.92
C MET A 256 1.35 -5.66 6.30
N LYS A 257 1.64 -6.06 7.53
CA LYS A 257 2.99 -6.39 8.00
C LYS A 257 3.23 -7.88 7.82
N LEU A 258 4.25 -8.25 7.06
CA LEU A 258 4.68 -9.63 6.88
C LEU A 258 5.41 -10.13 8.12
N GLN A 259 5.25 -11.41 8.43
CA GLN A 259 5.93 -12.04 9.57
C GLN A 259 7.44 -12.21 9.33
N LEU A 260 7.84 -12.39 8.07
CA LEU A 260 9.23 -12.49 7.65
C LEU A 260 9.48 -11.52 6.49
N PRO A 261 10.70 -10.96 6.36
CA PRO A 261 11.02 -10.04 5.30
C PRO A 261 11.01 -10.71 3.93
N LEU A 262 10.55 -9.98 2.92
CA LEU A 262 10.75 -10.28 1.50
C LEU A 262 12.24 -10.20 1.17
N ALA A 263 12.73 -11.20 0.43
CA ALA A 263 14.03 -11.16 -0.21
C ALA A 263 13.89 -10.49 -1.58
N PHE A 264 14.46 -9.29 -1.74
CA PHE A 264 14.40 -8.57 -3.01
C PHE A 264 15.22 -9.27 -4.11
N SER A 265 14.69 -9.24 -5.33
CA SER A 265 15.21 -9.93 -6.50
C SER A 265 14.87 -9.16 -7.78
N GLY A 266 15.02 -9.79 -8.95
CA GLY A 266 14.53 -9.21 -10.22
C GLY A 266 13.00 -9.15 -10.31
N THR A 267 12.28 -9.97 -9.53
CA THR A 267 10.81 -10.09 -9.57
C THR A 267 10.12 -9.64 -8.28
N VAL A 268 10.88 -9.30 -7.25
CA VAL A 268 10.37 -8.82 -5.96
C VAL A 268 11.13 -7.56 -5.58
N ARG A 269 10.48 -6.41 -5.67
CA ARG A 269 11.05 -5.09 -5.34
C ARG A 269 9.97 -4.15 -4.83
N PRO A 270 10.31 -3.15 -4.03
CA PRO A 270 9.34 -2.19 -3.55
C PRO A 270 9.02 -1.13 -4.61
N ILE A 271 7.79 -0.61 -4.60
CA ILE A 271 7.40 0.62 -5.31
C ILE A 271 7.57 1.82 -4.39
N CYS A 272 7.85 3.01 -4.94
CA CYS A 272 7.96 4.21 -4.14
C CYS A 272 6.57 4.72 -3.71
N LEU A 273 6.48 5.29 -2.51
CA LEU A 273 5.37 6.16 -2.15
C LEU A 273 5.50 7.49 -2.92
N PRO A 274 4.39 8.18 -3.21
CA PRO A 274 4.44 9.47 -3.86
C PRO A 274 4.99 10.54 -2.91
N PHE A 275 5.51 11.63 -3.49
CA PHE A 275 5.88 12.82 -2.72
C PHE A 275 4.63 13.57 -2.23
N PHE A 276 4.77 14.36 -1.17
CA PHE A 276 3.63 15.16 -0.64
C PHE A 276 3.16 16.23 -1.61
N ASP A 277 4.06 16.74 -2.45
CA ASP A 277 3.85 17.75 -3.48
C ASP A 277 3.72 17.14 -4.89
N GLU A 278 3.49 15.81 -4.96
CA GLU A 278 3.15 15.12 -6.20
C GLU A 278 1.70 15.47 -6.59
N GLU A 279 1.57 16.16 -7.71
CA GLU A 279 0.28 16.61 -8.24
C GLU A 279 0.02 15.95 -9.59
N LEU A 280 -1.08 15.20 -9.66
CA LEU A 280 -1.52 14.54 -10.87
C LEU A 280 -2.56 15.40 -11.57
N THR A 281 -2.22 15.94 -12.74
CA THR A 281 -3.15 16.72 -13.55
C THR A 281 -4.00 15.81 -14.44
N PRO A 282 -5.21 16.25 -14.86
CA PRO A 282 -6.02 15.49 -15.80
C PRO A 282 -5.24 15.07 -17.05
N ALA A 283 -5.56 13.89 -17.59
CA ALA A 283 -4.85 13.24 -18.69
C ALA A 283 -3.40 12.77 -18.40
N THR A 284 -2.89 12.92 -17.17
CA THR A 284 -1.63 12.28 -16.78
C THR A 284 -1.73 10.77 -16.96
N PRO A 285 -0.79 10.13 -17.69
CA PRO A 285 -0.82 8.69 -17.94
C PRO A 285 -0.44 7.91 -16.68
N LEU A 286 -1.21 6.86 -16.42
CA LEU A 286 -1.08 5.97 -15.28
C LEU A 286 -1.17 4.51 -15.73
N TRP A 287 -0.78 3.61 -14.84
CA TRP A 287 -0.79 2.17 -15.08
C TRP A 287 -1.52 1.43 -13.98
N VAL A 288 -2.30 0.42 -14.37
CA VAL A 288 -2.96 -0.50 -13.46
C VAL A 288 -2.58 -1.93 -13.82
N ILE A 289 -2.48 -2.78 -12.81
CA ILE A 289 -2.12 -4.19 -12.96
C ILE A 289 -2.93 -5.05 -11.98
N GLY A 290 -3.22 -6.28 -12.38
CA GLY A 290 -3.89 -7.22 -11.50
C GLY A 290 -4.36 -8.50 -12.18
N TRP A 291 -5.05 -9.34 -11.38
CA TRP A 291 -5.59 -10.64 -11.79
C TRP A 291 -7.12 -10.66 -11.79
N GLY A 292 -7.75 -9.50 -11.67
CA GLY A 292 -9.19 -9.32 -11.58
C GLY A 292 -9.95 -9.87 -12.78
N PHE A 293 -11.27 -9.85 -12.68
CA PHE A 293 -12.14 -10.37 -13.73
C PHE A 293 -11.99 -9.56 -15.00
N THR A 294 -11.83 -10.26 -16.12
CA THR A 294 -11.76 -9.61 -17.44
C THR A 294 -13.14 -9.23 -18.00
N LYS A 295 -14.23 -9.38 -17.22
CA LYS A 295 -15.61 -9.14 -17.63
C LYS A 295 -16.45 -8.59 -16.47
N GLN A 296 -17.26 -7.57 -16.74
CA GLN A 296 -18.10 -6.85 -15.78
C GLN A 296 -19.13 -7.71 -15.02
N ASN A 297 -19.70 -8.73 -15.67
CA ASN A 297 -20.72 -9.61 -15.06
C ASN A 297 -20.10 -10.79 -14.27
N GLY A 298 -18.81 -10.71 -13.94
CA GLY A 298 -18.05 -11.84 -13.45
C GLY A 298 -17.67 -12.82 -14.56
N GLY A 299 -16.70 -13.67 -14.25
CA GLY A 299 -16.09 -14.62 -15.18
C GLY A 299 -15.07 -15.49 -14.46
N LYS A 300 -14.06 -15.99 -15.17
CA LYS A 300 -12.87 -16.54 -14.51
C LYS A 300 -11.90 -15.38 -14.28
N MET A 301 -11.34 -15.25 -13.08
CA MET A 301 -10.17 -14.40 -12.83
C MET A 301 -9.04 -14.80 -13.78
N SER A 302 -8.17 -13.85 -14.11
CA SER A 302 -7.02 -14.18 -14.92
C SER A 302 -6.02 -15.02 -14.11
N ASP A 303 -5.59 -16.15 -14.64
CA ASP A 303 -4.51 -16.94 -14.02
C ASP A 303 -3.14 -16.27 -14.20
N ILE A 304 -3.06 -15.27 -15.10
CA ILE A 304 -1.88 -14.47 -15.45
C ILE A 304 -2.10 -13.00 -15.09
N LEU A 305 -1.03 -12.30 -14.74
CA LEU A 305 -1.09 -10.88 -14.43
C LEU A 305 -1.39 -10.10 -15.72
N LEU A 306 -2.31 -9.14 -15.63
CA LEU A 306 -2.65 -8.25 -16.74
C LEU A 306 -2.23 -6.82 -16.40
N GLN A 307 -2.02 -6.01 -17.45
CA GLN A 307 -1.71 -4.60 -17.33
C GLN A 307 -2.55 -3.74 -18.28
N ALA A 308 -2.79 -2.50 -17.87
CA ALA A 308 -3.43 -1.49 -18.69
C ALA A 308 -2.87 -0.10 -18.41
N SER A 309 -2.87 0.73 -19.44
CA SER A 309 -2.66 2.16 -19.31
C SER A 309 -4.01 2.85 -19.18
N VAL A 310 -4.11 3.74 -18.20
CA VAL A 310 -5.25 4.62 -17.96
C VAL A 310 -4.74 6.04 -17.79
N GLN A 311 -5.63 7.02 -17.64
CA GLN A 311 -5.22 8.40 -17.36
C GLN A 311 -6.07 9.00 -16.24
N VAL A 312 -5.53 10.03 -15.59
CA VAL A 312 -6.28 10.81 -14.60
C VAL A 312 -7.51 11.42 -15.26
N ILE A 313 -8.67 11.22 -14.64
CA ILE A 313 -9.93 11.87 -15.01
C ILE A 313 -10.15 13.05 -14.06
N ASP A 314 -10.52 14.19 -14.65
CA ASP A 314 -10.81 15.40 -13.90
C ASP A 314 -11.92 15.17 -12.85
N SER A 315 -11.73 15.70 -11.64
CA SER A 315 -12.64 15.47 -10.52
C SER A 315 -14.04 16.04 -10.79
N THR A 316 -14.15 17.15 -11.54
CA THR A 316 -15.44 17.73 -11.91
C THR A 316 -16.19 16.83 -12.89
N ARG A 317 -15.48 16.21 -13.85
CA ARG A 317 -16.06 15.22 -14.76
C ARG A 317 -16.47 13.96 -14.00
N CYS A 318 -15.62 13.49 -13.08
CA CYS A 318 -15.88 12.29 -12.30
C CYS A 318 -17.11 12.45 -11.39
N ASN A 319 -17.30 13.65 -10.84
CA ASN A 319 -18.44 14.00 -9.99
C ASN A 319 -19.65 14.59 -10.73
N ALA A 320 -19.68 14.56 -12.06
CA ALA A 320 -20.83 15.04 -12.82
C ALA A 320 -22.10 14.21 -12.54
N ASP A 321 -23.27 14.77 -12.86
CA ASP A 321 -24.58 14.15 -12.61
C ASP A 321 -24.77 12.80 -13.32
N ASP A 322 -24.12 12.62 -14.47
CA ASP A 322 -24.13 11.41 -15.29
C ASP A 322 -23.04 10.39 -14.89
N ALA A 323 -22.25 10.70 -13.86
CA ALA A 323 -21.15 9.89 -13.35
C ALA A 323 -21.37 9.56 -11.86
N TYR A 324 -20.55 10.11 -10.94
CA TYR A 324 -20.62 9.80 -9.51
C TYR A 324 -21.38 10.82 -8.65
N GLN A 325 -21.99 11.87 -9.23
CA GLN A 325 -22.92 12.75 -8.50
C GLN A 325 -22.37 13.34 -7.20
N GLY A 326 -21.07 13.71 -7.17
CA GLY A 326 -20.41 14.27 -6.00
C GLY A 326 -19.89 13.25 -4.97
N GLU A 327 -19.98 11.95 -5.24
CA GLU A 327 -19.54 10.91 -4.30
C GLU A 327 -18.01 10.72 -4.23
N VAL A 328 -17.24 11.27 -5.17
CA VAL A 328 -15.77 11.19 -5.16
C VAL A 328 -15.19 12.36 -4.36
N THR A 329 -14.46 12.06 -3.29
CA THR A 329 -13.89 13.06 -2.37
C THR A 329 -12.48 13.48 -2.77
N GLU A 330 -11.89 14.44 -2.04
CA GLU A 330 -10.50 14.87 -2.22
C GLU A 330 -9.45 13.80 -1.82
N LYS A 331 -9.86 12.79 -1.04
CA LYS A 331 -9.03 11.63 -0.65
C LYS A 331 -9.05 10.53 -1.72
N MET A 332 -9.68 10.78 -2.86
CA MET A 332 -9.79 9.85 -3.99
C MET A 332 -9.20 10.46 -5.26
N VAL A 333 -8.89 9.59 -6.21
CA VAL A 333 -8.51 9.95 -7.58
C VAL A 333 -9.28 9.08 -8.56
N CYS A 334 -9.77 9.67 -9.64
CA CYS A 334 -10.40 8.94 -10.73
C CYS A 334 -9.39 8.69 -11.84
N ALA A 335 -9.36 7.46 -12.34
CA ALA A 335 -8.56 7.11 -13.49
C ALA A 335 -9.28 6.12 -14.40
N GLY A 336 -9.11 6.28 -15.70
CA GLY A 336 -9.74 5.42 -16.70
C GLY A 336 -9.37 5.84 -18.11
N ILE A 337 -9.97 5.17 -19.09
CA ILE A 337 -9.90 5.59 -20.50
C ILE A 337 -11.18 6.38 -20.82
N PRO A 338 -11.11 7.60 -21.39
CA PRO A 338 -12.29 8.41 -21.70
C PRO A 338 -13.31 7.71 -22.59
N GLU A 339 -12.85 6.90 -23.56
CA GLU A 339 -13.68 6.11 -24.45
C GLU A 339 -14.23 4.82 -23.80
N GLY A 340 -13.80 4.52 -22.56
CA GLY A 340 -14.08 3.28 -21.85
C GLY A 340 -13.33 2.06 -22.40
N GLY A 341 -13.73 0.87 -21.95
CA GLY A 341 -13.28 -0.41 -22.52
C GLY A 341 -12.06 -1.04 -21.83
N VAL A 342 -11.32 -0.29 -21.01
CA VAL A 342 -10.26 -0.82 -20.13
C VAL A 342 -10.38 -0.17 -18.76
N ASP A 343 -10.61 -0.98 -17.74
CA ASP A 343 -10.63 -0.56 -16.35
C ASP A 343 -10.37 -1.74 -15.41
N THR A 344 -10.00 -1.40 -14.18
CA THR A 344 -9.91 -2.33 -13.07
C THR A 344 -11.27 -2.93 -12.75
N CYS A 345 -11.31 -4.21 -12.43
CA CYS A 345 -12.54 -4.92 -12.12
C CYS A 345 -12.43 -5.63 -10.78
N GLN A 346 -13.49 -6.36 -10.38
CA GLN A 346 -13.44 -7.16 -9.16
C GLN A 346 -12.20 -8.08 -9.15
N GLY A 347 -11.49 -8.15 -8.03
CA GLY A 347 -10.23 -8.91 -7.90
C GLY A 347 -8.96 -8.09 -8.15
N ASP A 348 -9.05 -6.88 -8.74
CA ASP A 348 -7.92 -5.94 -8.76
C ASP A 348 -7.88 -5.05 -7.51
N SER A 349 -8.95 -5.07 -6.70
CA SER A 349 -9.08 -4.41 -5.40
C SER A 349 -7.79 -4.43 -4.59
N GLY A 350 -7.37 -3.29 -4.07
CA GLY A 350 -6.13 -3.16 -3.30
C GLY A 350 -4.85 -3.12 -4.15
N GLY A 351 -4.91 -3.39 -5.45
CA GLY A 351 -3.80 -3.27 -6.38
C GLY A 351 -3.34 -1.81 -6.58
N PRO A 352 -2.16 -1.60 -7.18
CA PRO A 352 -1.61 -0.27 -7.38
C PRO A 352 -2.18 0.43 -8.63
N LEU A 353 -2.49 1.72 -8.47
CA LEU A 353 -2.49 2.70 -9.55
C LEU A 353 -1.13 3.40 -9.55
N MET A 354 -0.40 3.26 -10.65
CA MET A 354 1.01 3.59 -10.71
C MET A 354 1.28 4.75 -11.64
N TYR A 355 2.17 5.62 -11.19
CA TYR A 355 2.66 6.76 -11.95
C TYR A 355 4.16 6.59 -12.20
N GLN A 356 4.59 6.86 -13.43
CA GLN A 356 6.00 6.87 -13.80
C GLN A 356 6.47 8.31 -13.93
N SER A 357 7.28 8.75 -12.97
CA SER A 357 8.09 9.97 -13.08
C SER A 357 9.56 9.57 -13.29
N ASP A 358 10.46 9.99 -12.40
CA ASP A 358 11.85 9.51 -12.35
C ASP A 358 11.92 8.04 -11.87
N GLN A 359 10.98 7.65 -11.00
CA GLN A 359 10.81 6.31 -10.45
C GLN A 359 9.33 5.93 -10.46
N TRP A 360 9.03 4.63 -10.43
CA TRP A 360 7.65 4.17 -10.29
C TRP A 360 7.12 4.46 -8.88
N GLN A 361 5.95 5.10 -8.83
CA GLN A 361 5.26 5.45 -7.58
C GLN A 361 3.86 4.85 -7.53
N VAL A 362 3.41 4.42 -6.34
CA VAL A 362 2.02 4.02 -6.10
C VAL A 362 1.19 5.25 -5.69
N VAL A 363 0.54 5.87 -6.67
CA VAL A 363 -0.24 7.10 -6.44
C VAL A 363 -1.69 6.83 -6.04
N GLY A 364 -2.18 5.63 -6.31
CA GLY A 364 -3.52 5.21 -5.92
C GLY A 364 -3.63 3.73 -5.57
N ILE A 365 -4.74 3.37 -4.93
CA ILE A 365 -5.09 1.98 -4.57
C ILE A 365 -6.46 1.68 -5.16
N VAL A 366 -6.61 0.57 -5.90
CA VAL A 366 -7.90 0.18 -6.48
C VAL A 366 -8.95 0.02 -5.36
N SER A 367 -10.01 0.83 -5.41
CA SER A 367 -10.99 0.91 -4.32
C SER A 367 -12.40 0.51 -4.76
N TRP A 368 -13.03 1.28 -5.64
CA TRP A 368 -14.41 1.03 -6.08
C TRP A 368 -14.71 1.64 -7.45
N GLY A 369 -15.89 1.34 -8.00
CA GLY A 369 -16.39 1.94 -9.23
C GLY A 369 -17.78 1.41 -9.57
N TYR A 370 -18.52 2.13 -10.42
CA TYR A 370 -19.77 1.63 -10.98
C TYR A 370 -19.49 0.78 -12.21
N GLY A 371 -19.48 -0.54 -12.01
CA GLY A 371 -19.09 -1.51 -13.03
C GLY A 371 -17.56 -1.68 -13.10
N CYS A 372 -17.05 -1.99 -14.29
CA CYS A 372 -15.63 -2.08 -14.57
C CYS A 372 -15.31 -1.12 -15.74
N GLY A 373 -15.52 0.18 -15.50
CA GLY A 373 -15.03 1.26 -16.36
C GLY A 373 -15.84 1.58 -17.59
N GLY A 374 -17.06 2.05 -17.37
CA GLY A 374 -17.82 2.67 -18.44
C GLY A 374 -17.21 4.03 -18.84
N PRO A 375 -17.47 4.52 -20.06
CA PRO A 375 -17.08 5.88 -20.48
C PRO A 375 -17.54 6.99 -19.53
N SER A 376 -18.63 6.76 -18.78
CA SER A 376 -19.18 7.68 -17.79
C SER A 376 -18.82 7.34 -16.34
N THR A 377 -18.25 6.17 -16.06
CA THR A 377 -17.97 5.68 -14.70
C THR A 377 -16.55 5.11 -14.60
N PRO A 378 -15.51 5.97 -14.59
CA PRO A 378 -14.11 5.53 -14.48
C PRO A 378 -13.84 4.88 -13.11
N GLY A 379 -12.79 4.09 -12.99
CA GLY A 379 -12.36 3.52 -11.71
C GLY A 379 -12.03 4.62 -10.69
N VAL A 380 -12.39 4.37 -9.42
CA VAL A 380 -12.08 5.26 -8.29
C VAL A 380 -11.07 4.58 -7.37
N TYR A 381 -10.03 5.34 -7.05
CA TYR A 381 -8.86 4.86 -6.33
C TYR A 381 -8.66 5.71 -5.08
N THR A 382 -8.19 5.10 -4.00
CA THR A 382 -7.74 5.83 -2.81
C THR A 382 -6.50 6.63 -3.17
N LYS A 383 -6.48 7.95 -2.93
CA LYS A 383 -5.33 8.83 -3.25
C LYS A 383 -4.23 8.67 -2.20
N VAL A 384 -3.13 7.98 -2.53
CA VAL A 384 -2.08 7.62 -1.54
C VAL A 384 -1.44 8.85 -0.90
N SER A 385 -1.26 9.95 -1.63
CA SER A 385 -0.68 11.18 -1.08
C SER A 385 -1.51 11.79 0.06
N ALA A 386 -2.83 11.56 0.10
CA ALA A 386 -3.70 11.99 1.19
C ALA A 386 -3.48 11.19 2.49
N TYR A 387 -2.78 10.05 2.42
CA TYR A 387 -2.59 9.12 3.54
C TYR A 387 -1.12 8.91 3.93
N LEU A 388 -0.18 9.70 3.39
CA LEU A 388 1.26 9.54 3.68
C LEU A 388 1.57 9.65 5.18
N ASN A 389 0.96 10.61 5.88
CA ASN A 389 1.14 10.75 7.32
C ASN A 389 0.67 9.50 8.07
N TRP A 390 -0.47 8.94 7.69
CA TRP A 390 -0.97 7.70 8.29
C TRP A 390 -0.02 6.51 8.02
N ILE A 391 0.42 6.36 6.77
CA ILE A 391 1.38 5.30 6.39
C ILE A 391 2.66 5.39 7.23
N TYR A 392 3.22 6.60 7.37
CA TYR A 392 4.43 6.82 8.15
C TYR A 392 4.23 6.60 9.64
N ASN A 393 3.12 7.07 10.22
CA ASN A 393 2.81 6.86 11.64
C ASN A 393 2.64 5.38 11.98
N VAL A 394 1.92 4.62 11.14
CA VAL A 394 1.77 3.17 11.32
C VAL A 394 3.13 2.47 11.26
N ARG A 395 3.94 2.77 10.24
CA ARG A 395 5.26 2.15 10.09
C ARG A 395 6.21 2.53 11.22
N LYS A 396 6.23 3.81 11.64
CA LYS A 396 7.03 4.31 12.77
C LYS A 396 6.66 3.64 14.10
N ALA A 397 5.37 3.45 14.37
CA ALA A 397 4.89 2.79 15.59
C ALA A 397 5.28 1.30 15.66
N GLU A 398 5.70 0.73 14.53
CA GLU A 398 5.99 -0.69 14.34
C GLU A 398 7.47 -0.98 14.00
N LEU A 399 8.33 0.04 14.10
CA LEU A 399 9.77 -0.01 13.86
C LEU A 399 10.55 -0.74 14.96
#